data_AF-A0A3S4JTY4-F1
#
_entry.id   AF-A0A3S4JTY4-F1
#
_cell.length_a   1.000
_cell.length_b   1.000
_cell.length_c   1.000
_cell.angle_alpha   90.00
_cell.angle_beta   90.00
_cell.angle_gamma   90.00
#
_symmetry.space_group_name_H-M   'P 1'
#
loop_
_entity.id
_entity.type
_entity.pdbx_description
1 polymer ?
#
loop_
_entity_poly.entity_id
_entity_poly.type
_entity_poly.pdbx_seq_one_letter_code
_entity_poly.pdbx_strand_id
1 'polypeptide(L)'
;MIDGQINLRDAVNGTISYTTKPGKIYQLKPDPAVLIARVRGLHLPEKHVQWRGEAIPGGLFDFALYFFHNYRQLLANGSGPYFYLPKTQSWQEAAWWGECSALRKTVSSCRGAPSRRPC
;
A
#
# COMPACT_ATOMS: atom_id res chain seq x y z
N MET A 1 3.56 10.13 8.09
CA MET A 1 2.87 9.11 7.26
C MET A 1 3.24 9.22 5.80
N ILE A 2 3.09 10.40 5.20
CA ILE A 2 3.40 10.63 3.77
C ILE A 2 4.87 10.33 3.45
N ASP A 3 5.81 10.80 4.26
CA ASP A 3 7.24 10.52 4.04
C ASP A 3 7.56 9.02 4.07
N GLY A 4 6.87 8.25 4.92
CA GLY A 4 7.00 6.81 4.96
C GLY A 4 6.58 6.16 3.64
N GLN A 5 5.48 6.63 3.05
CA GLN A 5 5.00 6.15 1.76
C GLN A 5 5.94 6.56 0.61
N ILE A 6 6.51 7.77 0.66
CA ILE A 6 7.53 8.23 -0.29
C ILE A 6 8.77 7.34 -0.21
N ASN A 7 9.26 7.07 1.01
CA ASN A 7 10.42 6.21 1.22
C ASN A 7 10.17 4.79 0.70
N LEU A 8 8.99 4.21 0.96
CA LEU A 8 8.63 2.89 0.45
C LEU A 8 8.57 2.86 -1.07
N ARG A 9 7.99 3.89 -1.69
CA ARG A 9 7.94 4.05 -3.15
C ARG A 9 9.33 4.13 -3.75
N ASP A 10 10.18 4.98 -3.18
CA ASP A 10 11.54 5.18 -3.68
C ASP A 10 12.40 3.93 -3.43
N ALA A 11 12.14 3.16 -2.38
CA ALA A 11 12.77 1.86 -2.15
C ALA A 11 12.36 0.81 -3.20
N VAL A 12 11.07 0.74 -3.56
CA VAL A 12 10.56 -0.16 -4.61
C VAL A 12 11.11 0.22 -5.99
N ASN A 13 11.31 1.51 -6.24
CA ASN A 13 11.94 2.02 -7.45
C ASN A 13 13.48 1.87 -7.45
N GLY A 14 14.09 1.51 -6.32
CA GLY A 14 15.55 1.41 -6.18
C GLY A 14 16.27 2.77 -6.10
N THR A 15 15.54 3.87 -5.93
CA THR A 15 16.08 5.24 -5.95
C THR A 15 16.23 5.87 -4.56
N ILE A 16 15.83 5.18 -3.49
CA ILE A 16 15.98 5.69 -2.12
C ILE A 16 17.46 5.92 -1.80
N SER A 17 17.75 7.12 -1.32
CA SER A 17 19.07 7.50 -0.83
C SER A 17 18.94 8.39 0.39
N TYR A 18 19.93 8.32 1.28
CA TYR A 18 19.97 9.15 2.48
C TYR A 18 21.37 9.69 2.69
N THR A 19 21.49 11.00 2.90
CA THR A 19 22.75 11.68 3.16
C THR A 19 22.73 12.24 4.58
N THR A 20 23.72 11.87 5.38
CA THR A 20 23.87 12.35 6.75
C THR A 20 24.52 13.74 6.78
N LYS A 21 24.34 14.49 7.89
CA LYS A 21 24.99 15.80 8.11
C LYS A 21 26.52 15.79 7.89
N PRO A 22 27.28 14.77 8.33
CA PRO A 22 28.72 14.65 8.01
C PRO A 22 29.03 14.18 6.58
N GLY A 23 28.04 14.09 5.68
CA GLY A 23 28.24 13.82 4.24
C GLY A 23 28.25 12.35 3.83
N LYS A 24 27.99 11.40 4.73
CA LYS A 24 27.92 9.97 4.38
C LYS A 24 26.61 9.65 3.65
N ILE A 25 26.73 9.05 2.47
CA ILE A 25 25.62 8.63 1.59
C ILE A 25 25.29 7.14 1.82
N TYR A 26 24.01 6.84 1.93
CA TYR A 26 23.44 5.50 2.05
C TYR A 26 22.54 5.25 0.83
N GLN A 27 22.77 4.12 0.16
CA GLN A 27 22.03 3.66 -1.01
C GLN A 27 21.71 2.17 -0.88
N LEU A 28 20.73 1.70 -1.65
CA LEU A 28 20.39 0.29 -1.74
C LEU A 28 21.55 -0.51 -2.36
N LYS A 29 21.78 -1.70 -1.81
CA LYS A 29 22.67 -2.69 -2.41
C LYS A 29 21.96 -3.44 -3.54
N PRO A 30 22.70 -4.07 -4.47
CA PRO A 30 22.13 -5.07 -5.38
C PRO A 30 21.43 -6.17 -4.57
N ASP A 31 20.29 -6.65 -5.06
CA ASP A 31 19.45 -7.67 -4.41
C ASP A 31 19.03 -7.32 -2.96
N PRO A 32 18.19 -6.29 -2.79
CA PRO A 32 17.73 -5.90 -1.46
C PRO A 32 16.71 -6.88 -0.89
N ALA A 33 16.57 -6.86 0.44
CA ALA A 33 15.58 -7.67 1.14
C ALA A 33 14.15 -7.39 0.65
N VAL A 34 13.30 -8.42 0.68
CA VAL A 34 11.89 -8.32 0.29
C VAL A 34 11.16 -7.33 1.20
N LEU A 35 10.47 -6.36 0.59
CA LEU A 35 9.75 -5.32 1.29
C LEU A 35 8.37 -5.81 1.74
N ILE A 36 8.11 -5.75 3.05
CA ILE A 36 6.81 -6.10 3.64
C ILE A 36 6.30 -4.89 4.42
N ALA A 37 5.15 -4.34 4.02
CA ALA A 37 4.58 -3.18 4.67
C ALA A 37 3.67 -3.58 5.84
N ARG A 38 3.95 -3.07 7.05
CA ARG A 38 3.05 -3.24 8.21
C ARG A 38 2.03 -2.11 8.25
N VAL A 39 0.77 -2.46 8.06
CA VAL A 39 -0.35 -1.50 8.15
C VAL A 39 -0.70 -1.21 9.61
N ARG A 40 -1.38 -0.09 9.88
CA ARG A 40 -2.01 0.15 11.19
C ARG A 40 -3.16 -0.82 11.45
N GLY A 41 -3.46 -1.06 12.73
CA GLY A 41 -4.60 -1.88 13.13
C GLY A 41 -5.94 -1.19 12.83
N LEU A 42 -7.01 -1.99 12.70
CA LEU A 42 -8.35 -1.50 12.34
C LEU A 42 -8.94 -0.51 13.35
N HIS A 43 -8.52 -0.57 14.61
CA HIS A 43 -8.98 0.31 15.69
C HIS A 43 -8.42 1.73 15.62
N LEU A 44 -7.43 2.01 14.76
CA LEU A 44 -6.81 3.34 14.67
C LEU A 44 -7.46 4.17 13.56
N PRO A 45 -8.10 5.30 13.88
CA PRO A 45 -8.66 6.19 12.86
C PRO A 45 -7.58 7.09 12.22
N GLU A 46 -7.77 7.42 10.95
CA GLU A 46 -7.00 8.45 10.25
C GLU A 46 -7.77 9.77 10.27
N LYS A 47 -7.46 10.64 11.23
CA LYS A 47 -8.19 11.90 11.45
C LYS A 47 -8.13 12.89 10.27
N HIS A 48 -7.13 12.79 9.40
CA HIS A 48 -6.94 13.72 8.28
C HIS A 48 -7.75 13.34 7.04
N VAL A 49 -8.34 12.15 7.01
CA VAL A 49 -9.15 11.68 5.89
C VAL A 49 -10.49 11.23 6.41
N GLN A 50 -11.55 11.91 5.96
CA GLN A 50 -12.90 11.66 6.42
C GLN A 50 -13.77 11.17 5.25
N TRP A 51 -14.65 10.22 5.54
CA TRP A 51 -15.70 9.79 4.63
C TRP A 51 -17.04 9.94 5.35
N ARG A 52 -17.95 10.72 4.76
CA ARG A 52 -19.25 11.06 5.37
C ARG A 52 -19.14 11.69 6.78
N GLY A 53 -18.08 12.46 7.01
CA GLY A 53 -17.82 13.12 8.30
C GLY A 53 -17.13 12.24 9.34
N GLU A 54 -16.94 10.94 9.06
CA GLU A 54 -16.27 10.00 9.94
C GLU A 54 -14.83 9.75 9.49
N ALA A 55 -13.90 9.61 10.44
CA ALA A 55 -12.51 9.30 10.13
C ALA A 55 -12.39 7.88 9.53
N ILE A 56 -11.65 7.73 8.45
CA ILE A 56 -11.47 6.41 7.83
C ILE A 56 -10.55 5.51 8.68
N PRO A 57 -10.64 4.18 8.56
CA PRO A 57 -9.70 3.27 9.20
C PRO A 57 -8.26 3.50 8.70
N GLY A 58 -7.33 3.77 9.61
CA GLY A 58 -5.94 4.06 9.26
C GLY A 58 -5.22 2.89 8.58
N GLY A 59 -5.56 1.65 8.96
CA GLY A 59 -5.06 0.45 8.29
C GLY A 59 -5.45 0.39 6.82
N LEU A 60 -6.69 0.78 6.49
CA LEU A 60 -7.17 0.82 5.10
C LEU A 60 -6.44 1.90 4.30
N PHE A 61 -6.20 3.06 4.91
CA PHE A 61 -5.45 4.15 4.29
C PHE A 61 -4.01 3.75 3.94
N ASP A 62 -3.31 3.11 4.88
CA ASP A 62 -1.92 2.66 4.69
C ASP A 62 -1.84 1.58 3.60
N PHE A 63 -2.78 0.62 3.63
CA PHE A 63 -2.90 -0.43 2.63
C PHE A 63 -3.14 0.16 1.23
N ALA A 64 -4.12 1.05 1.09
CA ALA A 64 -4.52 1.63 -0.19
C ALA A 64 -3.36 2.41 -0.84
N LEU A 65 -2.66 3.25 -0.07
CA LEU A 65 -1.53 4.03 -0.58
C LEU A 65 -0.37 3.13 -1.02
N TYR A 66 0.06 2.20 -0.17
CA TYR A 66 1.18 1.33 -0.48
C TYR A 66 0.87 0.44 -1.70
N PHE A 67 -0.33 -0.15 -1.72
CA PHE A 67 -0.78 -0.97 -2.83
C PHE A 67 -0.81 -0.16 -4.12
N PHE A 68 -1.49 1.00 -4.12
CA PHE A 68 -1.70 1.80 -5.33
C PHE A 68 -0.40 2.30 -5.97
N HIS A 69 0.56 2.74 -5.17
CA HIS A 69 1.82 3.27 -5.68
C HIS A 69 2.82 2.19 -6.11
N ASN A 70 2.86 1.04 -5.43
CA ASN A 70 3.95 0.09 -5.58
C ASN A 70 3.58 -1.16 -6.40
N TYR A 71 2.29 -1.49 -6.55
CA TYR A 71 1.91 -2.80 -7.12
C TYR A 71 2.47 -3.04 -8.52
N ARG A 72 2.50 -2.02 -9.39
CA ARG A 72 2.99 -2.17 -10.78
C ARG A 72 4.47 -2.45 -10.80
N GLN A 73 5.24 -1.67 -10.04
CA GLN A 73 6.69 -1.79 -10.01
C GLN A 73 7.12 -3.10 -9.32
N LEU A 74 6.45 -3.48 -8.23
CA LEU A 74 6.70 -4.76 -7.56
C LEU A 74 6.46 -5.94 -8.50
N LEU A 75 5.38 -5.92 -9.28
CA LEU A 75 5.11 -6.97 -10.29
C LEU A 75 6.14 -6.97 -11.42
N ALA A 76 6.55 -5.80 -11.91
CA ALA A 76 7.59 -5.68 -12.93
C ALA A 76 8.95 -6.22 -12.43
N ASN A 77 9.24 -6.04 -11.14
CA ASN A 77 10.43 -6.55 -10.48
C ASN A 77 10.33 -8.06 -10.13
N GLY A 78 9.25 -8.75 -10.51
CA GLY A 78 9.04 -10.17 -10.19
C GLY A 78 8.66 -10.45 -8.73
N SER A 79 8.30 -9.41 -7.98
CA SER A 79 7.85 -9.48 -6.59
C SER A 79 6.35 -9.21 -6.46
N GLY A 80 5.85 -9.11 -5.23
CA GLY A 80 4.44 -8.86 -4.93
C GLY A 80 4.25 -7.82 -3.83
N PRO A 81 3.05 -7.20 -3.74
CA PRO A 81 2.71 -6.35 -2.62
C PRO A 81 2.45 -7.20 -1.37
N TYR A 82 3.45 -7.29 -0.50
CA TYR A 82 3.37 -8.03 0.76
C TYR A 82 2.97 -7.12 1.93
N PHE A 83 2.07 -7.63 2.77
CA PHE A 83 1.54 -6.91 3.92
C PHE A 83 1.67 -7.73 5.20
N TYR A 84 1.99 -7.05 6.30
CA TYR A 84 1.94 -7.60 7.65
C TYR A 84 0.74 -7.01 8.38
N LEU A 85 -0.22 -7.85 8.74
CA LEU A 85 -1.47 -7.45 9.39
C LEU A 85 -1.32 -7.59 10.92
N PRO A 86 -1.31 -6.49 11.70
CA PRO A 86 -1.17 -6.58 13.14
C PRO A 86 -2.53 -6.78 13.84
N LYS A 87 -2.51 -7.54 14.94
CA LYS A 87 -3.59 -7.59 15.94
C LYS A 87 -4.96 -8.02 15.38
N THR A 88 -4.98 -8.96 14.43
CA THR A 88 -6.20 -9.62 14.00
C THR A 88 -6.79 -10.40 15.18
N GLN A 89 -8.03 -10.12 15.57
CA GLN A 89 -8.68 -10.76 16.72
C GLN A 89 -9.67 -11.86 16.31
N SER A 90 -10.11 -11.85 15.05
CA SER A 90 -11.12 -12.79 14.54
C SER A 90 -10.84 -13.23 13.11
N TRP A 91 -11.38 -14.38 12.71
CA TRP A 91 -11.24 -14.87 11.34
C TRP A 91 -12.03 -13.99 10.35
N GLN A 92 -13.09 -13.31 10.80
CA GLN A 92 -13.87 -12.38 9.99
C GLN A 92 -13.03 -11.17 9.56
N GLU A 93 -12.14 -10.68 10.43
CA GLU A 93 -11.20 -9.62 10.06
C GLU A 93 -10.22 -10.08 8.98
N ALA A 94 -9.75 -11.33 9.05
CA ALA A 94 -8.92 -11.91 8.00
C ALA A 94 -9.69 -12.05 6.68
N ALA A 95 -10.95 -12.45 6.72
CA ALA A 95 -11.82 -12.50 5.54
C ALA A 95 -12.03 -11.10 4.93
N TRP A 96 -12.28 -10.08 5.76
CA TRP A 96 -12.42 -8.69 5.33
C TRP A 96 -11.14 -8.16 4.66
N TRP A 97 -9.96 -8.48 5.19
CA TRP A 97 -8.68 -8.18 4.52
C TRP A 97 -8.52 -8.90 3.17
N GLY A 98 -9.05 -10.13 3.07
CA GLY A 98 -9.13 -10.89 1.82
C GLY A 98 -10.00 -10.17 0.78
N GLU A 99 -11.16 -9.66 1.18
CA GLU A 99 -12.05 -8.86 0.32
C GLU A 99 -11.39 -7.56 -0.13
N CYS A 100 -10.75 -6.82 0.79
CA CYS A 100 -10.01 -5.59 0.45
C CYS A 100 -8.90 -5.85 -0.56
N SER A 101 -8.18 -6.97 -0.42
CA SER A 101 -7.10 -7.36 -1.33
C SER A 101 -7.62 -7.84 -2.69
N ALA A 102 -8.85 -8.37 -2.73
CA ALA A 102 -9.50 -8.82 -3.95
C ALA A 102 -9.97 -7.66 -4.86
N LEU A 103 -9.97 -6.41 -4.38
CA LEU A 103 -10.38 -5.22 -5.14
C LEU A 103 -9.67 -5.10 -6.51
N ARG A 104 -8.46 -5.65 -6.65
CA ARG A 104 -7.73 -5.75 -7.93
C ARG A 104 -8.55 -6.46 -9.02
N LYS A 105 -9.28 -7.53 -8.69
CA LYS A 105 -10.06 -8.32 -9.68
C LYS A 105 -11.18 -7.46 -10.29
N THR A 106 -11.79 -6.59 -9.49
CA THR A 106 -12.93 -5.76 -9.90
C THR A 106 -12.50 -4.54 -10.70
N VAL A 107 -11.42 -3.85 -10.31
CA VAL A 107 -10.95 -2.64 -11.02
C VAL A 107 -10.37 -2.97 -12.42
N SER A 108 -9.80 -4.16 -12.61
CA SER A 108 -9.38 -4.63 -13.94
C SER A 108 -10.57 -4.97 -14.84
N SER A 109 -11.65 -5.51 -14.26
CA SER A 109 -12.90 -5.80 -14.98
C SER A 109 -13.59 -4.52 -15.46
N CYS A 110 -13.63 -3.47 -14.64
CA CYS A 110 -14.26 -2.19 -15.01
C CYS A 110 -13.49 -1.39 -16.08
N ARG A 111 -12.19 -1.65 -16.31
CA ARG A 111 -11.44 -1.01 -17.41
C ARG A 111 -11.65 -1.66 -18.78
N GLY A 112 -12.32 -2.81 -18.83
CA GLY A 112 -12.64 -3.52 -20.07
C GLY A 112 -14.12 -3.40 -20.49
N ALA A 113 -14.96 -2.67 -19.75
CA ALA A 113 -16.36 -2.52 -20.10
C ALA A 113 -16.53 -1.50 -21.24
N PRO A 114 -17.04 -1.89 -22.43
CA PRO A 114 -17.38 -0.93 -23.46
C PRO A 114 -18.53 -0.05 -22.95
N SER A 115 -18.36 1.26 -23.09
CA SER A 115 -19.35 2.26 -22.70
C SER A 115 -20.65 2.07 -23.50
N ARG A 116 -21.60 1.29 -22.99
CA ARG A 116 -22.99 1.39 -23.44
C ARG A 116 -23.64 2.50 -22.63
N ARG A 117 -23.78 3.68 -23.26
CA ARG A 117 -24.70 4.73 -22.80
C ARG A 117 -26.13 4.19 -22.95
N PRO A 118 -27.05 4.42 -21.99
CA PRO A 118 -28.47 4.29 -22.27
C PRO A 118 -28.95 5.50 -23.07
N CYS A 119 -29.65 5.23 -24.16
CA CYS A 119 -30.64 6.14 -24.74
C CYS A 119 -31.89 6.14 -23.85
#